data_AF-A0A2D0L904-F1
#
_entry.id   AF-A0A2D0L904-F1
#
_cell.length_a   1.000
_cell.length_b   1.000
_cell.length_c   1.000
_cell.angle_alpha   90.00
_cell.angle_beta   90.00
_cell.angle_gamma   90.00
#
_symmetry.space_group_name_H-M   'P 1'
#
loop_
_entity.id
_entity.type
_entity.pdbx_description
1 polymer ?
#
loop_
_entity_poly.entity_id
_entity_poly.type
_entity_poly.pdbx_seq_one_letter_code
_entity_poly.pdbx_strand_id
1 'polypeptide(L)'
;MAKLKTFFQTKEEINAYEGLVLAWPCVEKISTHLISLLPTVQQKLIASAIQEAIAAYHQPYPFYMTDWERLAVYLIMTINFTTKILAGKMSFYEIATSCFLPRRMTAAFIEDTARKISMELIHA
;
A
#
# COMPACT_ATOMS: atom_id res chain seq x y z
N MET A 1 -16.64 1.87 -12.28
CA MET A 1 -15.32 1.56 -11.66
C MET A 1 -14.23 2.00 -12.62
N ALA A 2 -13.44 3.02 -12.25
CA ALA A 2 -12.21 3.32 -12.99
C ALA A 2 -11.24 2.16 -12.80
N LYS A 3 -10.70 1.61 -13.89
CA LYS A 3 -9.70 0.55 -13.80
C LYS A 3 -8.46 1.18 -13.19
N LEU A 4 -7.91 0.63 -12.11
CA LEU A 4 -6.73 1.18 -11.42
C LEU A 4 -5.59 1.58 -12.39
N LYS A 5 -5.44 0.81 -13.48
CA LYS A 5 -4.50 1.05 -14.57
C LYS A 5 -4.63 2.43 -15.24
N THR A 6 -5.81 3.04 -15.22
CA THR A 6 -6.06 4.38 -15.80
C THR A 6 -5.48 5.52 -14.96
N PHE A 7 -5.01 5.24 -13.74
CA PHE A 7 -4.36 6.24 -12.89
C PHE A 7 -2.85 6.31 -13.10
N PHE A 8 -2.24 5.31 -13.74
CA PHE A 8 -0.81 5.33 -14.10
C PHE A 8 -0.60 6.09 -15.41
N GLN A 9 0.51 6.82 -15.50
CA GLN A 9 0.85 7.70 -16.62
C GLN A 9 1.72 7.00 -17.67
N THR A 10 2.53 6.03 -17.24
CA THR A 10 3.49 5.35 -18.11
C THR A 10 3.23 3.84 -18.20
N LYS A 11 3.76 3.22 -19.26
CA LYS A 11 3.65 1.75 -19.45
C LYS A 11 4.49 1.01 -18.41
N GLU A 12 5.61 1.61 -18.01
CA GLU A 12 6.54 1.11 -17.01
C GLU A 12 5.86 1.02 -15.64
N GLU A 13 5.12 2.05 -15.23
CA GLU A 13 4.33 2.07 -13.99
C GLU A 13 3.27 0.97 -13.97
N ILE A 14 2.57 0.76 -15.10
CA ILE A 14 1.58 -0.30 -15.25
C ILE A 14 2.25 -1.66 -15.12
N ASN A 15 3.38 -1.89 -15.81
CA ASN A 15 4.10 -3.16 -15.78
C ASN A 15 4.64 -3.47 -14.38
N ALA A 16 5.18 -2.48 -13.67
CA ALA A 16 5.67 -2.64 -12.31
C ALA A 16 4.54 -3.03 -11.34
N TYR A 17 3.39 -2.36 -11.48
CA TYR A 17 2.19 -2.69 -10.72
C TYR A 17 1.66 -4.09 -11.04
N GLU A 18 1.53 -4.44 -12.32
CA GLU A 18 1.10 -5.78 -12.76
C GLU A 18 2.05 -6.87 -12.29
N GLY A 19 3.36 -6.62 -12.34
CA GLY A 19 4.37 -7.52 -11.79
C GLY A 19 4.18 -7.79 -10.30
N LEU A 20 3.89 -6.73 -9.52
CA LEU A 20 3.57 -6.88 -8.10
C LEU A 20 2.26 -7.64 -7.87
N VAL A 21 1.22 -7.40 -8.67
CA VAL A 21 -0.06 -8.14 -8.60
C VAL A 21 0.13 -9.63 -8.94
N LEU A 22 0.99 -9.96 -9.90
CA LEU A 22 1.31 -11.35 -10.22
C LEU A 22 1.99 -12.06 -9.04
N ALA A 23 2.90 -11.39 -8.34
CA ALA A 23 3.53 -11.93 -7.13
C ALA A 23 2.56 -11.99 -5.94
N TRP A 24 1.69 -10.97 -5.82
CA TRP A 24 0.77 -10.77 -4.71
C TRP A 24 -0.64 -10.40 -5.21
N PRO A 25 -1.49 -11.38 -5.54
CA PRO A 25 -2.83 -11.12 -6.08
C PRO A 25 -3.74 -10.28 -5.19
N CYS A 26 -3.45 -10.20 -3.88
CA CYS A 26 -4.18 -9.34 -2.94
C CYS A 26 -3.97 -7.83 -3.20
N VAL A 27 -2.86 -7.44 -3.83
CA VAL A 27 -2.50 -6.03 -4.10
C VAL A 27 -3.57 -5.34 -4.93
N GLU A 28 -4.19 -6.02 -5.89
CA GLU A 28 -5.25 -5.43 -6.71
C GLU A 28 -6.52 -5.13 -5.92
N LYS A 29 -6.94 -6.05 -5.06
CA LYS A 29 -8.11 -5.85 -4.20
C LYS A 29 -7.86 -4.73 -3.20
N ILE A 30 -6.67 -4.70 -2.59
CA ILE A 30 -6.30 -3.70 -1.60
C ILE A 30 -6.22 -2.32 -2.26
N SER A 31 -5.49 -2.18 -3.37
CA SER A 31 -5.36 -0.90 -4.09
C SER A 31 -6.72 -0.34 -4.51
N THR A 32 -7.58 -1.20 -5.06
CA THR A 32 -8.93 -0.81 -5.50
C THR A 32 -9.79 -0.36 -4.31
N HIS A 33 -9.69 -1.06 -3.18
CA HIS A 33 -10.37 -0.68 -1.95
C HIS A 33 -9.88 0.67 -1.42
N LEU A 34 -8.57 0.88 -1.33
CA LEU A 34 -7.98 2.15 -0.89
C LEU A 34 -8.44 3.32 -1.78
N ILE A 35 -8.47 3.15 -3.10
CA ILE A 35 -9.03 4.16 -4.03
C ILE A 35 -10.48 4.49 -3.71
N SER A 36 -11.29 3.48 -3.41
CA SER A 36 -12.71 3.68 -3.11
C SER A 36 -12.96 4.50 -1.84
N LEU A 37 -12.00 4.51 -0.91
CA LEU A 37 -12.06 5.32 0.30
C LEU A 37 -11.71 6.80 0.01
N LEU A 38 -10.96 7.07 -1.06
CA LEU A 38 -10.49 8.42 -1.37
C LEU A 38 -11.58 9.29 -2.01
N PRO A 39 -11.63 10.59 -1.68
CA PRO A 39 -12.45 11.56 -2.40
C PRO A 39 -12.11 11.57 -3.91
N THR A 40 -13.11 11.66 -4.78
CA THR A 40 -12.95 11.59 -6.25
C THR A 40 -11.85 12.52 -6.79
N VAL A 41 -11.70 13.71 -6.21
CA VAL A 41 -10.70 14.71 -6.61
C VAL A 41 -9.26 14.23 -6.36
N GLN A 42 -9.06 13.36 -5.37
CA GLN A 42 -7.75 12.88 -4.91
C GLN A 42 -7.44 11.45 -5.35
N GLN A 43 -8.36 10.74 -5.99
CA GLN A 43 -8.15 9.37 -6.48
C GLN A 43 -6.96 9.24 -7.44
N LYS A 44 -6.57 10.30 -8.15
CA LYS A 44 -5.39 10.25 -9.03
C LYS A 44 -4.07 10.22 -8.26
N LEU A 45 -4.03 10.77 -7.04
CA LEU A 45 -2.81 10.89 -6.24
C LEU A 45 -2.32 9.54 -5.71
N ILE A 46 -3.21 8.57 -5.57
CA ILE A 46 -2.85 7.23 -5.08
C ILE A 46 -1.96 6.47 -6.05
N ALA A 47 -1.97 6.79 -7.37
CA ALA A 47 -1.08 6.15 -8.32
C ALA A 47 0.38 6.46 -7.98
N SER A 48 0.69 7.72 -7.67
CA SER A 48 2.03 8.11 -7.21
C SER A 48 2.41 7.38 -5.92
N ALA A 49 1.48 7.32 -4.95
CA ALA A 49 1.73 6.58 -3.70
C ALA A 49 1.96 5.07 -3.92
N ILE A 50 1.24 4.46 -4.85
CA ILE A 50 1.44 3.05 -5.24
C ILE A 50 2.81 2.86 -5.90
N GLN A 51 3.25 3.78 -6.76
CA GLN A 51 4.56 3.71 -7.39
C GLN A 51 5.70 3.87 -6.37
N GLU A 52 5.57 4.81 -5.44
CA GLU A 52 6.51 4.96 -4.32
C GLU A 52 6.55 3.68 -3.46
N ALA A 53 5.40 3.08 -3.18
CA ALA A 53 5.31 1.84 -2.43
C ALA A 53 5.93 0.63 -3.17
N ILE A 54 5.76 0.55 -4.50
CA ILE A 54 6.42 -0.47 -5.34
C ILE A 54 7.93 -0.26 -5.35
N ALA A 55 8.40 0.98 -5.45
CA ALA A 55 9.83 1.28 -5.39
C ALA A 55 10.42 0.84 -4.03
N ALA A 56 9.74 1.16 -2.93
CA ALA A 56 10.15 0.74 -1.59
C ALA A 56 10.10 -0.78 -1.39
N TYR A 57 9.14 -1.48 -2.02
CA TYR A 57 9.09 -2.94 -2.03
C TYR A 57 10.36 -3.56 -2.65
N HIS A 58 10.88 -2.96 -3.72
CA HIS A 58 12.07 -3.44 -4.45
C HIS A 58 13.39 -2.89 -3.91
N GLN A 59 13.36 -1.96 -2.96
CA GLN A 59 14.57 -1.32 -2.45
C GLN A 59 15.53 -2.35 -1.81
N PRO A 60 16.86 -2.22 -2.02
CA PRO A 60 17.84 -2.99 -1.27
C PRO A 60 17.98 -2.40 0.14
N TYR A 61 17.39 -3.07 1.12
CA TYR A 61 17.54 -2.73 2.53
C TYR A 61 18.92 -3.19 3.04
N PRO A 62 19.54 -2.47 4.00
CA PRO A 62 20.85 -2.85 4.56
C PRO A 62 20.78 -4.11 5.44
N PHE A 63 19.59 -4.66 5.65
CA PHE A 63 19.31 -5.88 6.39
C PHE A 63 18.40 -6.80 5.59
N TYR A 64 18.38 -8.07 5.97
CA TYR A 64 17.51 -9.06 5.33
C TYR A 64 16.04 -8.70 5.50
N MET A 65 15.29 -8.71 4.38
CA MET A 65 13.85 -8.51 4.32
C MET A 65 13.21 -9.68 3.57
N THR A 66 12.28 -10.37 4.22
CA THR A 66 11.44 -11.39 3.60
C THR A 66 10.47 -10.76 2.61
N ASP A 67 9.97 -11.53 1.64
CA ASP A 67 8.96 -11.02 0.70
C ASP A 67 7.67 -10.56 1.40
N TRP A 68 7.35 -11.17 2.55
CA TRP A 68 6.22 -10.74 3.39
C TRP A 68 6.46 -9.39 4.04
N GLU A 69 7.67 -9.12 4.54
CA GLU A 69 8.03 -7.81 5.09
C GLU A 69 8.04 -6.75 3.97
N ARG A 70 8.51 -7.10 2.77
CA ARG A 70 8.43 -6.21 1.60
C ARG A 70 6.97 -5.89 1.23
N LEU A 71 6.10 -6.90 1.24
CA LEU A 71 4.66 -6.66 1.03
C LEU A 71 4.07 -5.77 2.15
N ALA A 72 4.49 -5.96 3.40
CA ALA A 72 4.07 -5.10 4.50
C ALA A 72 4.51 -3.64 4.30
N VAL A 73 5.72 -3.38 3.77
CA VAL A 73 6.15 -2.02 3.37
C VAL A 73 5.15 -1.39 2.41
N TYR A 74 4.78 -2.13 1.35
CA TYR A 74 3.83 -1.66 0.35
C TYR A 74 2.48 -1.27 0.99
N LEU A 75 1.97 -2.13 1.89
CA LEU A 75 0.71 -1.89 2.60
C LEU A 75 0.81 -0.70 3.54
N ILE A 76 1.89 -0.60 4.32
CA ILE A 76 2.08 0.49 5.26
C ILE A 76 2.07 1.83 4.52
N MET A 77 2.84 1.94 3.43
CA MET A 77 2.92 3.18 2.64
C MET A 77 1.57 3.59 2.04
N THR A 78 0.87 2.65 1.41
CA THR A 78 -0.40 2.95 0.74
C THR A 78 -1.54 3.25 1.72
N ILE A 79 -1.59 2.57 2.87
CA ILE A 79 -2.56 2.84 3.93
C ILE A 79 -2.24 4.15 4.65
N ASN A 80 -0.97 4.43 4.96
CA ASN A 80 -0.57 5.71 5.55
C ASN A 80 -0.91 6.87 4.62
N PHE A 81 -0.66 6.74 3.32
CA PHE A 81 -1.07 7.73 2.33
C PHE A 81 -2.59 7.97 2.39
N THR A 82 -3.38 6.89 2.37
CA THR A 82 -4.84 6.98 2.44
C THR A 82 -5.29 7.67 3.74
N THR A 83 -4.69 7.29 4.87
CA THR A 83 -4.93 7.90 6.19
C THR A 83 -4.68 9.41 6.18
N LYS A 84 -3.55 9.85 5.60
CA LYS A 84 -3.22 11.28 5.46
C LYS A 84 -4.24 12.02 4.60
N ILE A 85 -4.64 11.44 3.48
CA ILE A 85 -5.63 12.06 2.58
C ILE A 85 -7.00 12.17 3.24
N LEU A 86 -7.38 11.19 4.05
CA LEU A 86 -8.62 11.21 4.83
C LEU A 86 -8.57 12.20 6.02
N ALA A 87 -7.45 12.87 6.25
CA ALA A 87 -7.26 13.88 7.30
C ALA A 87 -7.71 13.39 8.69
N GLY A 88 -7.34 12.16 9.05
CA GLY A 88 -7.63 11.58 10.37
C GLY A 88 -9.06 11.08 10.57
N LYS A 89 -9.89 11.04 9.51
CA LYS A 89 -11.24 10.44 9.61
C LYS A 89 -11.24 8.93 9.85
N MET A 90 -10.14 8.26 9.48
CA MET A 90 -9.91 6.85 9.72
C MET A 90 -8.44 6.66 10.06
N SER A 91 -8.16 5.88 11.09
CA SER A 91 -6.82 5.44 11.49
C SER A 91 -6.26 4.38 10.54
N PHE A 92 -4.95 4.15 10.63
CA PHE A 92 -4.27 3.07 9.91
C PHE A 92 -4.97 1.72 10.11
N TYR A 93 -5.30 1.35 11.35
CA TYR A 93 -5.87 0.04 11.65
C TYR A 93 -7.31 -0.09 11.18
N GLU A 94 -8.11 0.98 11.20
CA GLU A 94 -9.47 0.96 10.65
C GLU A 94 -9.42 0.69 9.14
N ILE A 95 -8.51 1.35 8.42
CA ILE A 95 -8.31 1.11 6.99
C ILE A 95 -7.77 -0.30 6.75
N ALA A 96 -6.74 -0.71 7.48
CA ALA A 96 -6.13 -2.04 7.36
C ALA A 96 -7.14 -3.17 7.59
N THR A 97 -8.02 -3.03 8.59
CA THR A 97 -9.06 -4.02 8.91
C THR A 97 -10.14 -4.10 7.83
N SER A 98 -10.38 -2.99 7.12
CA SER A 98 -11.32 -2.97 5.98
C SER A 98 -10.74 -3.61 4.70
N CYS A 99 -9.43 -3.84 4.64
CA CYS A 99 -8.75 -4.44 3.50
C CYS A 99 -8.75 -5.97 3.55
N PHE A 100 -8.73 -6.61 2.38
CA PHE A 100 -8.55 -8.06 2.23
C PHE A 100 -7.07 -8.46 2.40
N LEU A 101 -6.54 -8.30 3.60
CA LEU A 101 -5.15 -8.61 3.92
C LEU A 101 -4.90 -10.13 3.94
N PRO A 102 -3.72 -10.60 3.48
CA PRO A 102 -3.33 -12.01 3.65
C PRO A 102 -3.30 -12.41 5.13
N ARG A 103 -3.60 -13.68 5.44
CA ARG A 103 -3.64 -14.19 6.84
C ARG A 103 -2.36 -13.93 7.64
N ARG A 104 -1.20 -13.92 6.98
CA ARG A 104 0.10 -13.65 7.61
C ARG A 104 0.31 -12.18 7.97
N MET A 105 -0.48 -11.28 7.38
CA MET A 105 -0.41 -9.84 7.56
C MET A 105 -1.23 -9.39 8.77
N THR A 106 -0.87 -9.90 9.94
CA THR A 106 -1.50 -9.51 11.21
C THR A 106 -1.04 -8.12 11.65
N ALA A 107 -1.78 -7.46 12.54
CA ALA A 107 -1.37 -6.19 13.13
C ALA A 107 0.05 -6.25 13.73
N ALA A 108 0.34 -7.33 14.49
CA ALA A 108 1.66 -7.53 15.08
C ALA A 108 2.78 -7.64 14.02
N PHE A 109 2.54 -8.36 12.92
CA PHE A 109 3.52 -8.49 11.84
C PHE A 109 3.77 -7.16 11.12
N ILE A 110 2.72 -6.37 10.91
CA ILE A 110 2.81 -5.03 10.32
C ILE A 110 3.61 -4.10 11.25
N GLU A 111 3.31 -4.11 12.55
CA GLU A 111 4.03 -3.32 13.56
C GLU A 111 5.49 -3.71 13.67
N ASP A 112 5.81 -5.00 13.68
CA ASP A 112 7.18 -5.50 13.70
C ASP A 112 7.95 -5.03 12.47
N THR A 113 7.32 -5.13 11.29
CA THR A 113 7.92 -4.64 10.04
C THR A 113 8.14 -3.13 10.09
N ALA A 114 7.13 -2.36 10.53
CA ALA A 114 7.20 -0.91 10.64
C ALA A 114 8.33 -0.47 11.58
N ARG A 115 8.47 -1.11 12.75
CA ARG A 115 9.57 -0.88 13.68
C ARG A 115 10.93 -1.21 13.07
N LYS A 116 11.04 -2.34 12.38
CA LYS A 116 12.28 -2.80 11.73
C LYS A 116 12.82 -1.77 10.73
N ILE A 117 11.93 -1.12 9.99
CA ILE A 117 12.29 -0.11 8.97
C ILE A 117 12.13 1.34 9.46
N SER A 118 11.84 1.54 10.75
CA SER A 118 11.60 2.87 11.36
C SER A 118 10.51 3.68 10.64
N MET A 119 9.44 3.01 10.19
CA MET A 119 8.24 3.64 9.64
C MET A 119 7.17 3.81 10.74
N GLU A 120 6.53 4.98 10.75
CA GLU A 120 5.40 5.26 11.65
C GLU A 120 4.08 4.75 11.05
N LEU A 121 3.21 4.20 11.90
CA LEU A 121 1.82 3.89 11.56
C LEU A 121 0.94 5.07 12.01
N ILE A 122 0.11 5.59 11.12
CA ILE A 122 -0.65 6.82 11.43
C ILE A 122 -1.90 6.48 12.22
N HIS A 123 -1.94 6.89 13.49
CA HIS A 123 -3.00 6.50 14.42
C HIS A 123 -4.28 7.35 14.35
N ALA A 124 -4.23 8.52 13.69
CA ALA A 124 -5.29 9.54 13.62
C ALA A 124 -5.69 10.16 14.98
#